data_AF-A0A938YWQ2-F1
#
_entry.id   AF-A0A938YWQ2-F1
#
_cell.length_a   1.000
_cell.length_b   1.000
_cell.length_c   1.000
_cell.angle_alpha   90.00
_cell.angle_beta   90.00
_cell.angle_gamma   90.00
#
_symmetry.space_group_name_H-M   'P 1'
#
loop_
_entity.id
_entity.type
_entity.pdbx_description
1 polymer ?
#
loop_
_entity_poly.entity_id
_entity_poly.type
_entity_poly.pdbx_seq_one_letter_code
_entity_poly.pdbx_strand_id
1 'polypeptide(L)'
;MKFSDGGWLFREGFDVKFAVHVYDARKEENKLVLYLPYSYVGHKGATLDGGLLTMEVTTPRSNIIGITLYNYKGVQAKAPDFELMTEAITPDISEDEQSYVFRSGDLQVVITKEENVTASFYYKEQLITQSKPRSKALVIDPQANTHISEQLTLDVGETIYGLGERFTNFVKNGQSVDIWNADGGTGTE
;
A
#
# COMPACT_ATOMS: atom_id res chain seq x y z
N MET A 1 4.59 -6.78 12.60
CA MET A 1 5.21 -5.75 13.49
C MET A 1 4.14 -4.79 14.01
N LYS A 2 4.11 -4.51 15.32
CA LYS A 2 3.21 -3.50 15.91
C LYS A 2 4.01 -2.25 16.26
N PHE A 3 3.70 -1.13 15.62
CA PHE A 3 4.32 0.19 15.85
C PHE A 3 3.33 1.22 16.43
N SER A 4 2.02 0.98 16.31
CA SER A 4 1.00 1.78 17.00
C SER A 4 0.88 1.40 18.48
N ASP A 5 0.59 2.40 19.30
CA ASP A 5 0.24 2.25 20.71
C ASP A 5 -1.17 2.81 20.95
N GLY A 6 -2.16 1.93 20.79
CA GLY A 6 -3.56 2.30 20.75
C GLY A 6 -3.91 3.13 19.50
N GLY A 7 -4.95 3.96 19.61
CA GLY A 7 -5.43 4.81 18.52
C GLY A 7 -4.76 6.18 18.43
N TRP A 8 -3.88 6.52 19.37
CA TRP A 8 -3.42 7.90 19.58
C TRP A 8 -1.91 8.07 19.45
N LEU A 9 -1.14 7.04 19.79
CA LEU A 9 0.31 7.13 19.92
C LEU A 9 1.01 6.10 19.03
N PHE A 10 2.30 6.34 18.82
CA PHE A 10 3.24 5.34 18.34
C PHE A 10 4.09 4.85 19.50
N ARG A 11 4.55 3.61 19.39
CA ARG A 11 5.50 3.06 20.35
C ARG A 11 6.78 3.87 20.37
N GLU A 12 7.39 3.96 21.54
CA GLU A 12 8.64 4.69 21.72
C GLU A 12 9.73 4.24 20.73
N GLY A 13 10.43 5.22 20.16
CA GLY A 13 11.52 5.01 19.20
C GLY A 13 11.08 4.73 17.76
N PHE A 14 9.78 4.60 17.46
CA PHE A 14 9.29 4.52 16.09
C PHE A 14 9.06 5.92 15.50
N ASP A 15 9.62 6.18 14.31
CA ASP A 15 9.30 7.35 13.48
C ASP A 15 8.40 6.88 12.31
N VAL A 16 7.19 7.44 12.23
CA VAL A 16 6.17 7.02 11.26
C VAL A 16 5.78 8.19 10.39
N LYS A 17 6.02 8.06 9.08
CA LYS A 17 5.73 9.09 8.08
C LYS A 17 4.66 8.58 7.12
N PHE A 18 3.52 9.25 7.10
CA PHE A 18 2.38 8.87 6.25
C PHE A 18 2.38 9.64 4.94
N ALA A 19 1.97 9.01 3.85
CA ALA A 19 1.59 9.75 2.64
C ALA A 19 0.38 10.65 2.94
N VAL A 20 0.46 11.93 2.57
CA VAL A 20 -0.56 12.95 2.92
C VAL A 20 -1.50 13.28 1.76
N HIS A 21 -0.95 13.60 0.59
CA HIS A 21 -1.68 13.99 -0.62
C HIS A 21 -0.88 13.56 -1.85
N VAL A 22 -1.47 13.69 -3.05
CA VAL A 22 -0.73 13.55 -4.31
C VAL A 22 -0.17 14.91 -4.69
N TYR A 23 1.14 15.07 -4.66
CA TYR A 23 1.79 16.33 -5.06
C TYR A 23 1.89 16.44 -6.58
N ASP A 24 2.25 15.34 -7.24
CA ASP A 24 2.40 15.27 -8.69
C ASP A 24 2.20 13.83 -9.16
N ALA A 25 1.94 13.65 -10.46
CA ALA A 25 1.72 12.35 -11.07
C ALA A 25 2.32 12.27 -12.48
N ARG A 26 2.72 11.06 -12.87
CA ARG A 26 3.08 10.72 -14.26
C ARG A 26 2.19 9.60 -14.77
N LYS A 27 1.53 9.86 -15.87
CA LYS A 27 0.77 8.87 -16.63
C LYS A 27 1.66 8.36 -17.76
N GLU A 28 1.93 7.07 -17.74
CA GLU A 28 2.58 6.32 -18.81
C GLU A 28 1.52 5.38 -19.44
N GLU A 29 1.83 4.77 -20.58
CA GLU A 29 0.87 3.90 -21.30
C GLU A 29 0.37 2.72 -20.45
N ASN A 30 1.24 2.16 -19.60
CA ASN A 30 0.97 0.95 -18.82
C ASN A 30 1.09 1.15 -17.31
N LYS A 31 1.33 2.38 -16.84
CA LYS A 31 1.63 2.67 -15.44
C LYS A 31 1.18 4.07 -15.05
N LEU A 32 0.65 4.19 -13.84
CA LEU A 32 0.44 5.47 -13.16
C LEU A 32 1.46 5.60 -12.03
N VAL A 33 2.20 6.70 -12.00
CA VAL A 33 3.17 7.01 -10.94
C VAL A 33 2.69 8.22 -10.16
N LEU A 34 2.60 8.11 -8.83
CA LEU A 34 2.16 9.18 -7.94
C LEU A 34 3.26 9.52 -6.94
N TYR A 35 3.47 10.81 -6.70
CA TYR A 35 4.43 11.31 -5.72
C TYR A 35 3.69 11.81 -4.48
N LEU A 36 3.95 11.15 -3.35
CA LEU A 36 3.17 11.26 -2.12
C LEU A 36 4.05 11.77 -0.97
N PRO A 37 4.18 13.09 -0.77
CA PRO A 37 4.98 13.65 0.32
C PRO A 37 4.43 13.30 1.70
N TYR A 38 5.32 13.33 2.71
CA TYR A 38 4.98 13.06 4.11
C TYR A 38 4.29 14.21 4.85
N SER A 39 4.18 15.37 4.19
CA SER A 39 3.52 16.58 4.69
C SER A 39 2.74 17.24 3.54
N TYR A 40 1.79 18.10 3.88
CA TYR A 40 1.09 18.89 2.86
C TYR A 40 2.01 19.96 2.26
N VAL A 41 2.03 20.04 0.93
CA VAL A 41 2.92 20.95 0.18
C VAL A 41 2.07 22.03 -0.48
N GLY A 42 1.67 23.03 0.32
CA GLY A 42 0.78 24.11 -0.15
C GLY A 42 1.46 25.26 -0.89
N HIS A 43 2.79 25.29 -0.94
CA HIS A 43 3.57 26.37 -1.58
C HIS A 43 4.98 25.89 -1.92
N LYS A 44 5.67 26.60 -2.81
CA LYS A 44 7.03 26.24 -3.29
C LYS A 44 8.08 26.14 -2.18
N GLY A 45 7.91 26.84 -1.06
CA GLY A 45 8.83 26.71 0.08
C GLY A 45 8.72 25.36 0.78
N ALA A 46 7.53 24.76 0.79
CA ALA A 46 7.26 23.46 1.41
C ALA A 46 7.76 22.26 0.58
N THR A 47 8.32 22.48 -0.62
CA THR A 47 8.94 21.41 -1.42
C THR A 47 10.36 21.09 -0.97
N LEU A 48 10.91 21.84 -0.02
CA LEU A 48 12.27 21.69 0.51
C LEU A 48 12.23 20.88 1.83
N ASP A 49 13.34 20.20 2.15
CA ASP A 49 13.56 19.47 3.41
C ASP A 49 12.51 18.40 3.77
N GLY A 50 11.77 17.92 2.77
CA GLY A 50 10.77 16.85 2.89
C GLY A 50 11.21 15.51 2.28
N GLY A 51 10.48 14.46 2.62
CA GLY A 51 10.56 13.18 1.93
C GLY A 51 9.21 12.82 1.30
N LEU A 52 9.20 11.81 0.43
CA LEU A 52 8.00 11.31 -0.20
C LEU A 52 8.04 9.79 -0.38
N LEU A 53 6.87 9.17 -0.40
CA LEU A 53 6.69 7.87 -1.01
C LEU A 53 6.38 8.06 -2.49
N THR A 54 6.87 7.17 -3.32
CA THR A 54 6.35 7.04 -4.68
C THR A 54 5.48 5.80 -4.75
N MET A 55 4.32 5.94 -5.38
CA MET A 55 3.42 4.84 -5.68
C MET A 55 3.43 4.58 -7.18
N GLU A 56 3.71 3.35 -7.58
CA GLU A 56 3.53 2.89 -8.96
C GLU A 56 2.32 1.95 -9.00
N VAL A 57 1.37 2.24 -9.87
CA VAL A 57 0.18 1.43 -10.13
C VAL A 57 0.30 0.82 -11.52
N THR A 58 0.25 -0.51 -11.60
CA THR A 58 0.40 -1.30 -12.82
C THR A 58 -0.66 -2.40 -12.88
N THR A 59 -0.73 -3.11 -14.00
CA THR A 59 -1.58 -4.31 -14.12
C THR A 59 -0.79 -5.46 -14.74
N PRO A 60 -0.51 -6.55 -14.00
CA PRO A 60 0.18 -7.70 -14.57
C PRO A 60 -0.75 -8.58 -15.42
N ARG A 61 -2.06 -8.59 -15.11
CA ARG A 61 -3.13 -9.35 -15.80
C ARG A 61 -4.49 -8.67 -15.60
N SER A 62 -5.48 -9.07 -16.38
CA SER A 62 -6.83 -8.49 -16.31
C SER A 62 -7.43 -8.71 -14.91
N ASN A 63 -8.07 -7.68 -14.35
CA ASN A 63 -8.62 -7.69 -13.00
C ASN A 63 -7.57 -7.85 -11.88
N ILE A 64 -6.30 -7.55 -12.16
CA ILE A 64 -5.24 -7.48 -11.15
C ILE A 64 -4.58 -6.11 -11.23
N ILE A 65 -4.55 -5.40 -10.11
CA ILE A 65 -3.84 -4.13 -9.96
C ILE A 65 -2.64 -4.37 -9.03
N GLY A 66 -1.44 -4.14 -9.56
CA GLY A 66 -0.20 -4.12 -8.80
C GLY A 66 0.05 -2.72 -8.24
N ILE A 67 0.36 -2.62 -6.96
CA ILE A 67 0.77 -1.37 -6.32
C ILE A 67 2.14 -1.57 -5.71
N THR A 68 3.11 -0.78 -6.15
CA THR A 68 4.45 -0.74 -5.59
C THR A 68 4.64 0.57 -4.86
N LEU A 69 4.89 0.52 -3.55
CA LEU A 69 5.31 1.66 -2.76
C LEU A 69 6.80 1.58 -2.48
N TYR A 70 7.52 2.69 -2.68
CA TYR A 70 8.92 2.78 -2.29
C TYR A 70 9.29 4.20 -1.86
N ASN A 71 10.34 4.31 -1.03
CA ASN A 71 10.98 5.56 -0.66
C ASN A 71 12.26 5.74 -1.49
N TYR A 72 13.39 5.13 -1.10
CA TYR A 72 14.64 5.20 -1.86
C TYR A 72 14.76 4.07 -2.88
N LYS A 73 14.93 4.41 -4.17
CA LYS A 73 15.22 3.43 -5.24
C LYS A 73 16.68 2.97 -5.30
N GLY A 74 17.60 3.71 -4.69
CA GLY A 74 19.05 3.45 -4.80
C GLY A 74 19.59 2.28 -3.97
N VAL A 75 18.70 1.45 -3.40
CA VAL A 75 19.10 0.29 -2.61
C VAL A 75 19.47 -0.88 -3.50
N GLN A 76 20.37 -1.73 -3.02
CA GLN A 76 20.68 -2.99 -3.71
C GLN A 76 19.40 -3.84 -3.78
N ALA A 77 19.03 -4.26 -4.99
CA ALA A 77 17.92 -5.18 -5.20
C ALA A 77 18.21 -6.49 -4.45
N LYS A 78 17.28 -6.87 -3.57
CA LYS A 78 17.34 -8.15 -2.86
C LYS A 78 16.63 -9.19 -3.71
N ALA A 79 17.32 -10.29 -4.00
CA ALA A 79 16.80 -11.44 -4.72
C ALA A 79 16.81 -12.67 -3.77
N PRO A 80 16.02 -13.73 -4.04
CA PRO A 80 15.17 -13.94 -5.20
C PRO A 80 13.83 -13.19 -5.13
N ASP A 81 13.25 -12.91 -6.30
CA ASP A 81 11.88 -12.42 -6.47
C ASP A 81 10.92 -13.59 -6.74
N PHE A 82 9.63 -13.39 -6.46
CA PHE A 82 8.60 -14.32 -6.92
C PHE A 82 8.51 -14.33 -8.45
N GLU A 83 8.38 -15.52 -9.03
CA GLU A 83 8.06 -15.65 -10.44
C GLU A 83 6.60 -15.26 -10.67
N LEU A 84 6.38 -14.14 -11.35
CA LEU A 84 5.05 -13.62 -11.66
C LEU A 84 4.69 -13.90 -13.12
N MET A 85 3.53 -14.52 -13.34
CA MET A 85 2.96 -14.70 -14.68
C MET A 85 2.27 -13.41 -15.12
N THR A 86 2.83 -12.74 -16.13
CA THR A 86 2.33 -11.45 -16.63
C THR A 86 1.84 -11.56 -18.08
N GLU A 87 0.90 -10.68 -18.43
CA GLU A 87 0.33 -10.53 -19.76
C GLU A 87 0.44 -9.05 -20.18
N ALA A 88 0.63 -8.80 -21.48
CA ALA A 88 0.64 -7.44 -22.00
C ALA A 88 -0.79 -6.89 -22.03
N ILE A 89 -1.12 -6.07 -21.03
CA ILE A 89 -2.44 -5.45 -20.89
C ILE A 89 -2.26 -3.95 -20.73
N THR A 90 -2.99 -3.19 -21.54
CA THR A 90 -3.07 -1.74 -21.41
C THR A 90 -4.21 -1.40 -20.44
N PRO A 91 -3.91 -0.83 -19.25
CA PRO A 91 -4.94 -0.34 -18.34
C PRO A 91 -5.60 0.92 -18.91
N ASP A 92 -6.83 1.20 -18.47
CA ASP A 92 -7.45 2.50 -18.68
C ASP A 92 -7.04 3.43 -17.52
N ILE A 93 -6.35 4.52 -17.85
CA ILE A 93 -5.86 5.50 -16.89
C ILE A 93 -6.49 6.84 -17.22
N SER A 94 -7.35 7.32 -16.33
CA SER A 94 -8.02 8.61 -16.44
C SER A 94 -7.79 9.44 -15.17
N GLU A 95 -8.10 10.73 -15.26
CA GLU A 95 -8.10 11.62 -14.11
C GLU A 95 -9.24 12.62 -14.25
N ASP A 96 -9.75 13.07 -13.12
CA ASP A 96 -10.64 14.22 -13.01
C ASP A 96 -10.00 15.29 -12.10
N GLU A 97 -10.77 16.29 -11.67
CA GLU A 97 -10.27 17.34 -10.78
C GLU A 97 -9.85 16.81 -9.41
N GLN A 98 -10.45 15.73 -8.92
CA GLN A 98 -10.32 15.26 -7.55
C GLN A 98 -9.51 13.97 -7.41
N SER A 99 -9.33 13.20 -8.50
CA SER A 99 -8.82 11.85 -8.42
C SER A 99 -8.09 11.38 -9.69
N TYR A 100 -7.25 10.36 -9.50
CA TYR A 100 -6.73 9.49 -10.55
C TYR A 100 -7.49 8.17 -10.53
N VAL A 101 -7.85 7.65 -11.69
CA VAL A 101 -8.51 6.35 -11.86
C VAL A 101 -7.61 5.46 -12.69
N PHE A 102 -7.32 4.27 -12.17
CA PHE A 102 -6.59 3.23 -12.87
C PHE A 102 -7.45 1.96 -12.91
N ARG A 103 -7.77 1.49 -14.11
CA ARG A 103 -8.70 0.37 -14.33
C ARG A 103 -8.03 -0.76 -15.13
N SER A 104 -8.25 -1.98 -14.66
CA SER A 104 -7.89 -3.23 -15.34
C SER A 104 -9.11 -4.16 -15.37
N GLY A 105 -9.77 -4.24 -16.53
CA GLY A 105 -11.02 -4.98 -16.66
C GLY A 105 -12.15 -4.37 -15.82
N ASP A 106 -12.72 -5.17 -14.93
CA ASP A 106 -13.76 -4.81 -13.96
C ASP A 106 -13.20 -4.27 -12.63
N LEU A 107 -11.89 -4.42 -12.39
CA LEU A 107 -11.21 -3.91 -11.20
C LEU A 107 -10.67 -2.50 -11.47
N GLN A 108 -10.91 -1.55 -10.57
CA GLN A 108 -10.33 -0.22 -10.62
C GLN A 108 -9.86 0.25 -9.25
N VAL A 109 -8.86 1.12 -9.24
CA VAL A 109 -8.44 1.90 -8.08
C VAL A 109 -8.64 3.38 -8.37
N VAL A 110 -9.31 4.07 -7.45
CA VAL A 110 -9.54 5.52 -7.48
C VAL A 110 -8.73 6.15 -6.37
N ILE A 111 -7.82 7.07 -6.71
CA ILE A 111 -6.86 7.68 -5.78
C ILE A 111 -7.11 9.18 -5.71
N THR A 112 -7.49 9.68 -4.54
CA THR A 112 -7.78 11.12 -4.35
C THR A 112 -6.51 11.96 -4.41
N LYS A 113 -6.60 13.16 -5.00
CA LYS A 113 -5.48 14.08 -5.20
C LYS A 113 -5.15 14.91 -3.95
N GLU A 114 -6.18 15.37 -3.25
CA GLU A 114 -6.08 16.33 -2.15
C GLU A 114 -5.54 15.72 -0.83
N GLU A 115 -5.61 16.51 0.25
CA GLU A 115 -5.37 16.06 1.60
C GLU A 115 -6.19 14.80 1.91
N ASN A 116 -5.61 13.88 2.69
CA ASN A 116 -6.20 12.58 3.01
C ASN A 116 -6.23 11.62 1.81
N VAL A 117 -5.08 11.47 1.13
CA VAL A 117 -4.91 10.53 0.01
C VAL A 117 -5.46 9.14 0.35
N THR A 118 -6.51 8.77 -0.36
CA THR A 118 -7.24 7.52 -0.20
C THR A 118 -7.20 6.77 -1.51
N ALA A 119 -6.82 5.49 -1.46
CA ALA A 119 -6.92 4.59 -2.62
C ALA A 119 -8.11 3.67 -2.38
N SER A 120 -9.16 3.82 -3.19
CA SER A 120 -10.39 3.05 -3.10
C SER A 120 -10.46 2.04 -4.23
N PHE A 121 -10.62 0.75 -3.89
CA PHE A 121 -10.67 -0.33 -4.85
C PHE A 121 -12.12 -0.72 -5.11
N TYR A 122 -12.49 -0.79 -6.38
CA TYR A 122 -13.83 -1.19 -6.81
C TYR A 122 -13.75 -2.38 -7.77
N TYR A 123 -14.64 -3.34 -7.60
CA TYR A 123 -14.86 -4.39 -8.57
C TYR A 123 -16.29 -4.29 -9.09
N LYS A 124 -16.47 -4.16 -10.41
CA LYS A 124 -17.79 -3.93 -11.04
C LYS A 124 -18.56 -2.76 -10.39
N GLU A 125 -17.87 -1.64 -10.17
CA GLU A 125 -18.37 -0.42 -9.52
C GLU A 125 -18.75 -0.57 -8.04
N GLN A 126 -18.56 -1.74 -7.42
CA GLN A 126 -18.77 -1.93 -5.99
C GLN A 126 -17.46 -1.73 -5.23
N LEU A 127 -17.48 -0.88 -4.20
CA LEU A 127 -16.33 -0.71 -3.30
C LEU A 127 -16.04 -2.03 -2.57
N ILE A 128 -14.81 -2.52 -2.69
CA ILE A 128 -14.38 -3.78 -2.05
C ILE A 128 -13.41 -3.56 -0.89
N THR A 129 -12.52 -2.57 -0.99
CA THR A 129 -11.64 -2.19 0.12
C THR A 129 -11.02 -0.81 -0.14
N GLN A 130 -10.42 -0.22 0.88
CA GLN A 130 -9.74 1.07 0.80
C GLN A 130 -8.42 1.02 1.55
N SER A 131 -7.40 1.67 1.00
CA SER A 131 -6.29 2.18 1.78
C SER A 131 -6.57 3.64 2.13
N LYS A 132 -7.00 3.85 3.38
CA LYS A 132 -7.46 5.12 3.95
C LYS A 132 -6.29 6.08 4.26
N PRO A 133 -6.57 7.32 4.66
CA PRO A 133 -5.53 8.22 5.17
C PRO A 133 -4.76 7.53 6.31
N ARG A 134 -3.45 7.76 6.37
CA ARG A 134 -2.54 7.14 7.34
C ARG A 134 -2.43 5.60 7.26
N SER A 135 -2.83 4.99 6.14
CA SER A 135 -2.61 3.55 5.89
C SER A 135 -1.27 3.26 5.21
N LYS A 136 -0.82 4.18 4.36
CA LYS A 136 0.45 4.13 3.61
C LYS A 136 1.54 4.85 4.40
N ALA A 137 2.53 4.12 4.90
CA ALA A 137 3.56 4.70 5.76
C ALA A 137 4.96 4.18 5.48
N LEU A 138 5.93 5.07 5.63
CA LEU A 138 7.31 4.72 5.94
C LEU A 138 7.44 4.62 7.47
N VAL A 139 7.93 3.49 7.97
CA VAL A 139 8.13 3.26 9.39
C VAL A 139 9.61 3.02 9.64
N ILE A 140 10.23 3.85 10.48
CA ILE A 140 11.61 3.69 10.93
C ILE A 140 11.54 3.15 12.36
N ASP A 141 12.09 1.97 12.58
CA ASP A 141 12.08 1.33 13.90
C ASP A 141 13.21 1.87 14.81
N PRO A 142 13.22 1.54 16.12
CA PRO A 142 14.25 2.01 17.05
C PRO A 142 15.68 1.57 16.71
N GLN A 143 15.84 0.59 15.82
CA GLN A 143 17.13 0.11 15.32
C GLN A 143 17.53 0.80 14.00
N ALA A 144 16.79 1.84 13.60
CA ALA A 144 16.91 2.56 12.34
C ALA A 144 16.66 1.71 11.08
N ASN A 145 16.02 0.54 11.20
CA ASN A 145 15.56 -0.18 10.02
C ASN A 145 14.31 0.49 9.46
N THR A 146 14.23 0.54 8.14
CA THR A 146 13.13 1.17 7.42
C THR A 146 12.19 0.12 6.85
N HIS A 147 10.90 0.29 7.10
CA HIS A 147 9.81 -0.58 6.69
C HIS A 147 8.75 0.22 5.93
N ILE A 148 8.01 -0.46 5.05
CA ILE A 148 6.81 0.11 4.42
C ILE A 148 5.60 -0.60 5.00
N SER A 149 4.59 0.17 5.37
CA SER A 149 3.32 -0.35 5.89
C SER A 149 2.18 0.08 4.98
N GLU A 150 1.25 -0.84 4.77
CA GLU A 150 -0.06 -0.63 4.14
C GLU A 150 -1.15 -1.24 5.04
N GLN A 151 -2.33 -0.64 5.05
CA GLN A 151 -3.51 -1.11 5.77
C GLN A 151 -4.72 -1.02 4.84
N LEU A 152 -5.42 -2.13 4.67
CA LEU A 152 -6.66 -2.20 3.91
C LEU A 152 -7.84 -2.34 4.86
N THR A 153 -8.92 -1.64 4.57
CA THR A 153 -10.15 -1.73 5.36
C THR A 153 -10.80 -3.10 5.22
N LEU A 154 -11.41 -3.56 6.31
CA LEU A 154 -12.36 -4.67 6.33
C LEU A 154 -13.73 -4.14 6.71
N ASP A 155 -14.77 -4.62 6.04
CA ASP A 155 -16.16 -4.26 6.35
C ASP A 155 -16.75 -5.10 7.50
N VAL A 156 -17.94 -4.74 7.97
CA VAL A 156 -18.67 -5.45 9.02
C VAL A 156 -18.93 -6.90 8.61
N GLY A 157 -18.35 -7.83 9.36
CA GLY A 157 -18.47 -9.26 9.10
C GLY A 157 -17.52 -9.80 8.03
N GLU A 158 -16.63 -8.98 7.48
CA GLU A 158 -15.61 -9.45 6.54
C GLU A 158 -14.55 -10.31 7.25
N THR A 159 -14.16 -11.41 6.60
CA THR A 159 -13.28 -12.43 7.17
C THR A 159 -12.07 -12.69 6.29
N ILE A 160 -10.90 -12.84 6.91
CA ILE A 160 -9.63 -13.12 6.24
C ILE A 160 -9.29 -14.60 6.37
N TYR A 161 -8.80 -15.20 5.28
CA TYR A 161 -8.36 -16.59 5.19
C TYR A 161 -7.00 -16.70 4.47
N GLY A 162 -6.40 -17.89 4.48
CA GLY A 162 -5.15 -18.18 3.76
C GLY A 162 -3.90 -17.87 4.58
N LEU A 163 -2.96 -17.12 3.97
CA LEU A 163 -1.61 -16.81 4.51
C LEU A 163 -0.67 -18.04 4.63
N GLY A 164 -0.87 -19.04 3.77
CA GLY A 164 -0.13 -20.31 3.74
C GLY A 164 -0.81 -21.42 4.55
N GLU A 165 -0.08 -22.52 4.77
CA GLU A 165 -0.49 -23.56 5.71
C GLU A 165 -0.30 -23.07 7.15
N ARG A 166 -1.38 -23.06 7.94
CA ARG A 166 -1.39 -22.54 9.32
C ARG A 166 -2.28 -23.43 10.18
N PHE A 167 -1.88 -23.63 11.43
CA PHE A 167 -2.58 -24.50 12.39
C PHE A 167 -3.38 -23.75 13.46
N THR A 168 -3.40 -22.41 13.37
CA THR A 168 -4.29 -21.53 14.16
C THR A 168 -5.74 -21.59 13.66
N ASN A 169 -6.63 -20.83 14.31
CA ASN A 169 -8.01 -20.67 13.86
C ASN A 169 -8.07 -20.34 12.35
N PHE A 170 -9.00 -20.99 11.65
CA PHE A 170 -9.20 -20.87 10.21
C PHE A 170 -9.43 -19.42 9.78
N VAL A 171 -10.25 -18.67 10.53
CA VAL A 171 -10.46 -17.22 10.32
C VAL A 171 -9.29 -16.45 10.94
N LYS A 172 -8.65 -15.59 10.15
CA LYS A 172 -7.40 -14.89 10.54
C LYS A 172 -7.61 -13.53 11.21
N ASN A 173 -8.84 -13.04 11.28
CA ASN A 173 -9.17 -11.81 11.99
C ASN A 173 -8.67 -11.88 13.45
N GLY A 174 -7.91 -10.86 13.87
CA GLY A 174 -7.33 -10.78 15.22
C GLY A 174 -5.96 -11.46 15.38
N GLN A 175 -5.44 -12.13 14.34
CA GLN A 175 -4.12 -12.76 14.38
C GLN A 175 -3.04 -11.87 13.74
N SER A 176 -1.83 -11.90 14.30
CA SER A 176 -0.62 -11.41 13.63
C SER A 176 0.11 -12.61 13.06
N VAL A 177 0.45 -12.57 11.77
CA VAL A 177 1.04 -13.70 11.05
C VAL A 177 2.30 -13.25 10.34
N ASP A 178 3.43 -13.87 10.66
CA ASP A 178 4.69 -13.66 9.96
C ASP A 178 4.83 -14.69 8.83
N ILE A 179 5.14 -14.22 7.61
CA ILE A 179 5.34 -15.07 6.43
C ILE A 179 6.80 -15.54 6.42
N TRP A 180 7.08 -16.57 7.20
CA TRP A 180 8.41 -17.16 7.34
C TRP A 180 8.30 -18.67 7.43
N ASN A 181 9.05 -19.40 6.59
CA ASN A 181 9.08 -20.85 6.65
C ASN A 181 9.87 -21.30 7.89
N ALA A 182 9.27 -22.16 8.71
CA ALA A 182 9.86 -22.67 9.93
C ALA A 182 9.52 -24.15 10.12
N ASP A 183 10.39 -24.88 10.82
CA ASP A 183 10.13 -26.25 11.30
C ASP A 183 9.63 -26.19 12.74
N GLY A 184 8.33 -25.95 12.90
CA GLY A 184 7.65 -25.86 14.19
C GLY A 184 6.71 -27.02 14.50
N GLY A 185 6.55 -27.98 13.57
CA GLY A 185 5.48 -28.97 13.62
C GLY A 185 4.09 -28.33 13.42
N THR A 186 3.03 -28.99 13.90
CA THR A 186 1.63 -28.62 13.64
C THR A 186 0.84 -28.24 14.91
N GLY A 187 1.55 -27.88 15.98
CA GLY A 187 0.97 -27.55 17.29
C GLY A 187 1.24 -26.12 17.76
N THR A 188 1.77 -25.27 16.87
CA THR A 188 2.17 -23.88 17.13
C THR A 188 1.32 -22.90 16.31
N GLU A 189 1.61 -21.61 16.48
CA GLU A 189 1.05 -20.51 15.68
C GLU A 189 1.28 -20.63 14.16
#